data_AF-A0A836TVP8-F1
#
_entry.id   AF-A0A836TVP8-F1
#
_cell.length_a   1.000
_cell.length_b   1.000
_cell.length_c   1.000
_cell.angle_alpha   90.00
_cell.angle_beta   90.00
_cell.angle_gamma   90.00
#
_symmetry.space_group_name_H-M   'P 1'
#
loop_
_entity.id
_entity.type
_entity.pdbx_description
1 polymer ?
#
loop_
_entity_poly.entity_id
_entity_poly.type
_entity_poly.pdbx_seq_one_letter_code
_entity_poly.pdbx_strand_id
1 'polypeptide(L)'
;IADQRIRRMRKHYYASVTMIDEKIGQVVEKLKEKGLYDDAVIIYTSDHGDHLFDHDLIYKGELYDTIVRVPLMVKAPGVEPQAGRQDLVSHMDVVQYILDMAGADGENLHGTSLRTAVEEGSEHPNRYVFAEEGATGLRPEPDLLAMIRSHTHKLVYFNGNQTGQLFDLVADPGEMRNLWGDAEHREVQAELTADLLDWLYTDLHRRRDVFAEAR
;
A
#
# COMPACT_ATOMS: atom_id res chain seq x y z
N ILE A 1 -6.96 32.34 -7.96
CA ILE A 1 -7.03 31.51 -9.20
C ILE A 1 -6.53 30.09 -8.94
N ALA A 2 -5.40 29.89 -8.24
CA ALA A 2 -4.89 28.55 -7.86
C ALA A 2 -5.91 27.72 -7.04
N ASP A 3 -6.46 28.28 -5.95
CA ASP A 3 -7.43 27.57 -5.09
C ASP A 3 -8.67 27.08 -5.83
N GLN A 4 -9.16 27.87 -6.78
CA GLN A 4 -10.32 27.49 -7.60
C GLN A 4 -9.99 26.32 -8.53
N ARG A 5 -8.76 26.27 -9.06
CA ARG A 5 -8.30 25.15 -9.89
C ARG A 5 -8.15 23.87 -9.06
N ILE A 6 -7.55 23.95 -7.87
CA ILE A 6 -7.40 22.83 -6.95
C ILE A 6 -8.78 22.28 -6.54
N ARG A 7 -9.70 23.16 -6.12
CA ARG A 7 -11.08 22.77 -5.79
C ARG A 7 -11.80 22.12 -6.96
N ARG A 8 -11.61 22.62 -8.18
CA ARG A 8 -12.21 22.04 -9.39
C ARG A 8 -11.64 20.65 -9.70
N MET A 9 -10.34 20.46 -9.55
CA MET A 9 -9.69 19.16 -9.72
C MET A 9 -10.24 18.13 -8.72
N ARG A 10 -10.25 18.46 -7.42
CA ARG A 10 -10.80 17.59 -6.37
C ARG A 10 -12.28 17.27 -6.60
N LYS A 11 -13.08 18.27 -7.02
CA LYS A 11 -14.49 18.05 -7.36
C LYS A 11 -14.67 17.04 -8.49
N HIS A 12 -13.86 17.13 -9.55
CA HIS A 12 -13.93 16.20 -10.67
C HIS A 12 -13.48 14.80 -10.26
N TYR A 13 -12.42 14.69 -9.47
CA TYR A 13 -11.96 13.42 -8.93
C TYR A 13 -13.05 12.73 -8.09
N TYR A 14 -13.70 13.47 -7.17
CA TYR A 14 -14.81 12.91 -6.39
C TYR A 14 -16.02 12.52 -7.24
N ALA A 15 -16.33 13.25 -8.31
CA ALA A 15 -17.37 12.83 -9.25
C ALA A 15 -17.00 11.52 -9.96
N SER A 16 -15.74 11.31 -10.32
CA SER A 16 -15.25 10.03 -10.87
C SER A 16 -15.37 8.90 -9.85
N VAL A 17 -15.05 9.15 -8.58
CA VAL A 17 -15.23 8.16 -7.50
C VAL A 17 -16.71 7.76 -7.36
N THR A 18 -17.63 8.72 -7.32
CA THR A 18 -19.09 8.43 -7.28
C THR A 18 -19.53 7.59 -8.48
N MET A 19 -19.06 7.93 -9.67
CA MET A 19 -19.38 7.14 -10.87
C MET A 19 -18.88 5.69 -10.75
N ILE A 20 -17.66 5.46 -10.24
CA ILE A 20 -17.12 4.11 -10.07
C ILE A 20 -17.90 3.33 -9.00
N ASP A 21 -18.26 3.98 -7.89
CA ASP A 21 -19.10 3.37 -6.84
C ASP A 21 -20.43 2.87 -7.40
N GLU A 22 -21.12 3.68 -8.21
CA GLU A 22 -22.35 3.28 -8.91
C GLU A 22 -22.13 2.06 -9.83
N LYS A 23 -20.99 1.96 -10.51
CA LYS A 23 -20.66 0.80 -11.37
C LYS A 23 -20.35 -0.46 -10.57
N ILE A 24 -19.67 -0.33 -9.43
CA ILE A 24 -19.43 -1.45 -8.52
C ILE A 24 -20.77 -1.96 -7.97
N GLY A 25 -21.68 -1.07 -7.59
CA GLY A 25 -23.04 -1.41 -7.19
C GLY A 25 -23.76 -2.27 -8.23
N GLN A 26 -23.67 -1.89 -9.52
CA GLN A 26 -24.27 -2.67 -10.61
C GLN A 26 -23.67 -4.07 -10.75
N VAL A 27 -22.36 -4.24 -10.57
CA VAL A 27 -21.72 -5.57 -10.58
C VAL A 27 -22.21 -6.42 -9.41
N VAL A 28 -22.27 -5.84 -8.21
CA VAL A 28 -22.76 -6.51 -6.99
C VAL A 28 -24.23 -6.93 -7.14
N GLU A 29 -25.09 -6.07 -7.67
CA GLU A 29 -26.49 -6.40 -7.96
C GLU A 29 -26.61 -7.57 -8.92
N LYS A 30 -25.79 -7.61 -9.99
CA LYS A 30 -25.79 -8.72 -10.94
C LYS A 30 -25.31 -10.04 -10.33
N LEU A 31 -24.37 -10.01 -9.40
CA LEU A 31 -23.98 -11.19 -8.63
C LEU A 31 -25.14 -11.70 -7.77
N LYS A 32 -25.89 -10.79 -7.13
CA LYS A 32 -27.06 -11.13 -6.31
C LYS A 32 -28.20 -11.72 -7.14
N GLU A 33 -28.54 -11.09 -8.26
CA GLU A 33 -29.57 -11.59 -9.21
C GLU A 33 -29.26 -13.00 -9.72
N LYS A 34 -27.98 -13.33 -9.91
CA LYS A 34 -27.52 -14.65 -10.38
C LYS A 34 -27.38 -15.68 -9.25
N GLY A 35 -27.62 -15.31 -8.00
CA GLY A 35 -27.40 -16.18 -6.84
C GLY A 35 -25.92 -16.52 -6.59
N LEU A 36 -24.99 -15.72 -7.13
CA LEU A 36 -23.55 -15.93 -6.99
C LEU A 36 -22.94 -15.09 -5.87
N TYR A 37 -23.66 -14.09 -5.37
CA TYR A 37 -23.12 -13.13 -4.41
C TYR A 37 -22.62 -13.79 -3.15
N ASP A 38 -23.36 -14.74 -2.56
CA ASP A 38 -23.01 -15.34 -1.27
C ASP A 38 -21.77 -16.25 -1.35
N ASP A 39 -21.57 -16.92 -2.48
CA ASP A 39 -20.42 -17.80 -2.76
C ASP A 39 -19.21 -17.06 -3.38
N ALA A 40 -19.37 -15.80 -3.78
CA ALA A 40 -18.27 -15.03 -4.36
C ALA A 40 -17.33 -14.47 -3.28
N VAL A 41 -16.03 -14.46 -3.60
CA VAL A 41 -15.06 -13.58 -2.93
C VAL A 41 -14.98 -12.28 -3.73
N ILE A 42 -15.13 -11.15 -3.06
CA ILE A 42 -15.05 -9.82 -3.67
C ILE A 42 -13.96 -9.03 -2.94
N ILE A 43 -12.92 -8.66 -3.68
CA ILE A 43 -11.82 -7.83 -3.19
C ILE A 43 -11.87 -6.49 -3.95
N TYR A 44 -11.99 -5.40 -3.21
CA TYR A 44 -11.90 -4.04 -3.74
C TYR A 44 -10.65 -3.37 -3.21
N THR A 45 -9.84 -2.82 -4.12
CA THR A 45 -8.63 -2.03 -3.79
C THR A 45 -8.35 -0.98 -4.87
N SER A 46 -7.33 -0.15 -4.65
CA SER A 46 -6.73 0.73 -5.66
C SER A 46 -5.27 0.35 -5.86
N ASP A 47 -4.69 0.53 -7.05
CA ASP A 47 -3.27 0.28 -7.28
C ASP A 47 -2.38 1.30 -6.55
N HIS A 48 -2.83 2.55 -6.51
CA HIS A 48 -2.26 3.65 -5.73
C HIS A 48 -3.32 4.75 -5.50
N GLY A 49 -2.95 5.80 -4.75
CA GLY A 49 -3.73 7.02 -4.57
C GLY A 49 -3.30 8.17 -5.50
N ASP A 50 -3.74 9.38 -5.21
CA ASP A 50 -3.36 10.59 -5.96
C ASP A 50 -3.20 11.72 -4.95
N HIS A 51 -2.13 12.52 -5.08
CA HIS A 51 -1.91 13.64 -4.19
C HIS A 51 -3.05 14.65 -4.20
N LEU A 52 -3.71 14.87 -5.35
CA LEU A 52 -4.76 15.86 -5.48
C LEU A 52 -4.39 17.24 -4.88
N PHE A 53 -3.12 17.64 -5.01
CA PHE A 53 -2.52 18.85 -4.44
C PHE A 53 -2.21 18.81 -2.93
N ASP A 54 -2.32 17.66 -2.28
CA ASP A 54 -1.66 17.44 -0.99
C ASP A 54 -0.14 17.45 -1.18
N HIS A 55 0.60 17.94 -0.18
CA HIS A 55 2.05 18.21 -0.25
C HIS A 55 2.49 19.13 -1.40
N ASP A 56 1.58 19.93 -1.97
CA ASP A 56 1.80 20.72 -3.20
C ASP A 56 2.17 19.86 -4.44
N LEU A 57 1.81 18.57 -4.42
CA LEU A 57 2.11 17.60 -5.47
C LEU A 57 0.84 17.21 -6.26
N ILE A 58 1.05 16.76 -7.49
CA ILE A 58 -0.03 16.21 -8.35
C ILE A 58 0.40 14.84 -8.87
N TYR A 59 -0.58 13.99 -9.19
CA TYR A 59 -0.34 12.62 -9.62
C TYR A 59 0.32 11.78 -8.52
N LYS A 60 1.31 10.94 -8.87
CA LYS A 60 1.86 9.88 -8.03
C LYS A 60 3.38 9.75 -8.17
N GLY A 61 3.97 9.03 -7.22
CA GLY A 61 5.30 8.44 -7.25
C GLY A 61 6.29 8.99 -6.25
N GLU A 62 5.78 9.77 -5.30
CA GLU A 62 6.32 9.84 -3.96
C GLU A 62 5.62 8.77 -3.11
N LEU A 63 6.26 8.38 -2.00
CA LEU A 63 5.78 7.29 -1.16
C LEU A 63 4.98 7.78 0.05
N TYR A 64 4.34 8.95 -0.02
CA TYR A 64 3.41 9.47 1.00
C TYR A 64 2.15 8.60 1.10
N ASP A 65 1.47 8.62 2.26
CA ASP A 65 0.25 7.84 2.51
C ASP A 65 -0.87 8.23 1.51
N THR A 66 -0.87 9.47 0.98
CA THR A 66 -1.76 9.89 -0.13
C THR A 66 -1.63 9.03 -1.39
N ILE A 67 -0.49 8.36 -1.59
CA ILE A 67 -0.19 7.50 -2.73
C ILE A 67 -0.21 6.02 -2.35
N VAL A 68 0.42 5.64 -1.24
CA VAL A 68 0.63 4.21 -0.93
C VAL A 68 -0.44 3.60 -0.04
N ARG A 69 -1.22 4.42 0.68
CA ARG A 69 -2.29 3.93 1.57
C ARG A 69 -3.62 3.91 0.82
N VAL A 70 -3.90 2.78 0.19
CA VAL A 70 -5.11 2.55 -0.62
C VAL A 70 -6.25 1.90 0.18
N PRO A 71 -7.52 2.04 -0.25
CA PRO A 71 -8.61 1.27 0.35
C PRO A 71 -8.42 -0.22 0.10
N LEU A 72 -8.82 -1.06 1.06
CA LEU A 72 -8.96 -2.51 0.87
C LEU A 72 -10.25 -2.97 1.56
N MET A 73 -11.13 -3.61 0.80
CA MET A 73 -12.34 -4.26 1.33
C MET A 73 -12.43 -5.68 0.80
N VAL A 74 -12.73 -6.62 1.69
CA VAL A 74 -12.86 -8.05 1.36
C VAL A 74 -14.21 -8.56 1.85
N LYS A 75 -14.98 -9.15 0.94
CA LYS A 75 -16.15 -9.98 1.24
C LYS A 75 -15.80 -11.42 0.87
N ALA A 76 -16.03 -12.36 1.77
CA ALA A 76 -15.82 -13.79 1.54
C ALA A 76 -17.06 -14.61 1.95
N PRO A 77 -17.27 -15.81 1.38
CA PRO A 77 -18.38 -16.68 1.76
C PRO A 77 -18.34 -17.07 3.25
N GLY A 78 -19.48 -17.02 3.92
CA GLY A 78 -19.60 -17.38 5.34
C GLY A 78 -18.93 -16.41 6.32
N VAL A 79 -18.34 -15.32 5.84
CA VAL A 79 -17.73 -14.28 6.68
C VAL A 79 -18.72 -13.12 6.86
N GLU A 80 -19.14 -12.91 8.09
CA GLU A 80 -20.01 -11.79 8.45
C GLU A 80 -19.26 -10.45 8.37
N PRO A 81 -19.94 -9.33 8.08
CA PRO A 81 -19.32 -8.00 8.10
C PRO A 81 -18.67 -7.69 9.45
N GLN A 82 -17.41 -7.29 9.41
CA GLN A 82 -16.61 -6.92 10.59
C GLN A 82 -16.39 -5.40 10.63
N ALA A 83 -16.00 -4.89 11.80
CA ALA A 83 -15.54 -3.51 11.92
C ALA A 83 -14.25 -3.28 11.11
N GLY A 84 -13.99 -2.03 10.72
CA GLY A 84 -12.73 -1.67 10.07
C GLY A 84 -11.53 -1.97 10.98
N ARG A 85 -10.47 -2.53 10.40
CA ARG A 85 -9.20 -2.86 11.06
C ARG A 85 -8.09 -1.88 10.65
N GLN A 86 -7.04 -1.82 11.47
CA GLN A 86 -5.87 -0.94 11.24
C GLN A 86 -4.59 -1.75 11.00
N ASP A 87 -4.71 -3.04 10.73
CA ASP A 87 -3.60 -3.94 10.42
C ASP A 87 -2.75 -3.41 9.26
N LEU A 88 -1.44 -3.66 9.31
CA LEU A 88 -0.50 -3.32 8.24
C LEU A 88 -0.58 -4.37 7.12
N VAL A 89 -1.14 -3.98 5.98
CA VAL A 89 -1.37 -4.87 4.83
C VAL A 89 -0.81 -4.24 3.56
N SER A 90 -0.24 -5.07 2.70
CA SER A 90 0.26 -4.75 1.37
C SER A 90 -0.51 -5.50 0.29
N HIS A 91 -0.37 -5.07 -0.96
CA HIS A 91 -0.94 -5.79 -2.11
C HIS A 91 -0.38 -7.22 -2.26
N MET A 92 0.82 -7.49 -1.75
CA MET A 92 1.41 -8.83 -1.78
C MET A 92 0.63 -9.80 -0.87
N ASP A 93 0.12 -9.32 0.27
CA ASP A 93 -0.73 -10.12 1.16
C ASP A 93 -2.07 -10.47 0.50
N VAL A 94 -2.61 -9.56 -0.33
CA VAL A 94 -3.80 -9.81 -1.15
C VAL A 94 -3.55 -10.91 -2.18
N VAL A 95 -2.38 -10.90 -2.84
CA VAL A 95 -1.98 -11.96 -3.77
C VAL A 95 -1.91 -13.30 -3.05
N GLN A 96 -1.27 -13.35 -1.88
CA GLN A 96 -1.20 -14.57 -1.08
C GLN A 96 -2.58 -15.07 -0.66
N TYR A 97 -3.49 -14.17 -0.29
CA TYR A 97 -4.87 -14.53 0.02
C TYR A 97 -5.60 -15.16 -1.19
N ILE A 98 -5.43 -14.59 -2.39
CA ILE A 98 -6.02 -15.13 -3.63
C ILE A 98 -5.48 -16.53 -3.92
N LEU A 99 -4.17 -16.75 -3.81
CA LEU A 99 -3.55 -18.05 -4.05
C LEU A 99 -4.01 -19.09 -3.03
N ASP A 100 -4.04 -18.72 -1.76
CA ASP A 100 -4.53 -19.55 -0.66
C ASP A 100 -5.98 -19.99 -0.91
N MET A 101 -6.87 -19.08 -1.31
CA MET A 101 -8.26 -19.41 -1.67
C MET A 101 -8.35 -20.32 -2.90
N ALA A 102 -7.42 -20.19 -3.84
CA ALA A 102 -7.37 -21.03 -5.04
C ALA A 102 -6.72 -22.40 -4.80
N GLY A 103 -6.13 -22.64 -3.61
CA GLY A 103 -5.32 -23.82 -3.34
C GLY A 103 -4.02 -23.86 -4.17
N ALA A 104 -3.54 -22.69 -4.59
CA ALA A 104 -2.31 -22.53 -5.36
C ALA A 104 -1.12 -22.23 -4.43
N ASP A 105 0.08 -22.58 -4.89
CA ASP A 105 1.31 -22.34 -4.15
C ASP A 105 1.78 -20.87 -4.29
N GLY A 106 2.15 -20.28 -3.16
CA GLY A 106 2.67 -18.92 -3.03
C GLY A 106 3.97 -18.84 -2.21
N GLU A 107 4.64 -19.98 -1.95
CA GLU A 107 5.83 -20.06 -1.07
C GLU A 107 6.95 -19.09 -1.48
N ASN A 108 7.16 -18.90 -2.79
CA ASN A 108 8.21 -18.03 -3.32
C ASN A 108 7.80 -16.56 -3.49
N LEU A 109 6.55 -16.21 -3.19
CA LEU A 109 6.08 -14.83 -3.26
C LEU A 109 6.21 -14.12 -1.91
N HIS A 110 6.25 -12.80 -1.96
CA HIS A 110 6.18 -11.97 -0.76
C HIS A 110 4.76 -11.88 -0.22
N GLY A 111 4.65 -11.45 1.03
CA GLY A 111 3.39 -11.27 1.74
C GLY A 111 2.99 -12.51 2.54
N THR A 112 1.97 -12.30 3.37
CA THR A 112 1.31 -13.29 4.22
C THR A 112 -0.16 -13.32 3.85
N SER A 113 -0.76 -14.51 3.71
CA SER A 113 -2.19 -14.62 3.40
C SER A 113 -3.05 -13.87 4.41
N LEU A 114 -4.07 -13.16 3.91
CA LEU A 114 -5.07 -12.47 4.73
C LEU A 114 -6.14 -13.40 5.31
N ARG A 115 -6.07 -14.72 5.03
CA ARG A 115 -7.13 -15.68 5.38
C ARG A 115 -7.53 -15.60 6.85
N THR A 116 -6.57 -15.71 7.78
CA THR A 116 -6.88 -15.71 9.21
C THR A 116 -7.48 -14.37 9.66
N ALA A 117 -7.01 -13.25 9.10
CA ALA A 117 -7.59 -11.95 9.39
C ALA A 117 -9.04 -11.83 8.87
N VAL A 118 -9.29 -12.30 7.65
CA VAL A 118 -10.61 -12.21 7.00
C VAL A 118 -11.60 -13.19 7.62
N GLU A 119 -11.25 -14.47 7.72
CA GLU A 119 -12.17 -15.55 8.08
C GLU A 119 -12.33 -15.73 9.59
N GLU A 120 -11.28 -15.49 10.37
CA GLU A 120 -11.27 -15.71 11.82
C GLU A 120 -11.30 -14.40 12.63
N GLY A 121 -11.04 -13.26 11.98
CA GLY A 121 -10.98 -11.96 12.65
C GLY A 121 -9.67 -11.72 13.42
N SER A 122 -8.64 -12.55 13.20
CA SER A 122 -7.34 -12.42 13.87
C SER A 122 -6.57 -11.16 13.42
N GLU A 123 -5.63 -10.69 14.25
CA GLU A 123 -4.68 -9.64 13.84
C GLU A 123 -3.76 -10.18 12.75
N HIS A 124 -3.45 -9.34 11.75
CA HIS A 124 -2.47 -9.70 10.73
C HIS A 124 -1.05 -9.55 11.28
N PRO A 125 -0.12 -10.49 11.03
CA PRO A 125 1.15 -10.54 11.75
C PRO A 125 2.19 -9.52 11.28
N ASN A 126 1.93 -8.78 10.20
CA ASN A 126 2.87 -7.82 9.65
C ASN A 126 3.13 -6.68 10.64
N ARG A 127 4.39 -6.52 11.03
CA ARG A 127 4.86 -5.37 11.82
C ARG A 127 5.21 -4.16 10.97
N TYR A 128 5.51 -4.40 9.69
CA TYR A 128 5.91 -3.40 8.71
C TYR A 128 5.24 -3.68 7.36
N VAL A 129 5.04 -2.63 6.58
CA VAL A 129 4.80 -2.71 5.13
C VAL A 129 5.88 -1.97 4.37
N PHE A 130 6.10 -2.39 3.12
CA PHE A 130 7.16 -1.91 2.24
C PHE A 130 6.59 -1.45 0.90
N ALA A 131 7.27 -0.50 0.28
CA ALA A 131 6.95 -0.03 -1.07
C ALA A 131 8.21 0.48 -1.78
N GLU A 132 8.21 0.41 -3.10
CA GLU A 132 9.29 0.87 -3.95
C GLU A 132 8.71 1.77 -5.05
N GLU A 133 9.38 2.87 -5.36
CA GLU A 133 9.19 3.61 -6.63
C GLU A 133 10.50 3.48 -7.40
N GLY A 134 10.42 2.88 -8.59
CA GLY A 134 11.60 2.52 -9.38
C GLY A 134 12.18 3.67 -10.22
N ALA A 135 13.45 3.51 -10.59
CA ALA A 135 14.21 4.36 -11.51
C ALA A 135 13.62 4.37 -12.93
N THR A 136 12.54 5.12 -13.12
CA THR A 136 11.86 5.23 -14.42
C THR A 136 12.61 6.14 -15.40
N GLY A 137 13.60 6.91 -14.93
CA GLY A 137 14.27 7.96 -15.72
C GLY A 137 13.34 9.12 -16.13
N LEU A 138 12.10 9.13 -15.63
CA LEU A 138 11.08 10.14 -15.94
C LEU A 138 11.08 11.30 -14.93
N ARG A 139 11.91 11.23 -13.88
CA ARG A 139 12.01 12.21 -12.79
C ARG A 139 13.46 12.58 -12.51
N PRO A 140 13.74 13.78 -11.94
CA PRO A 140 15.05 14.09 -11.40
C PRO A 140 15.42 13.15 -10.25
N GLU A 141 16.73 12.92 -10.07
CA GLU A 141 17.27 12.17 -8.93
C GLU A 141 16.84 12.78 -7.57
N PRO A 142 16.55 11.96 -6.55
CA PRO A 142 16.55 10.49 -6.55
C PRO A 142 15.39 9.90 -7.36
N ASP A 143 15.70 8.97 -8.26
CA ASP A 143 14.68 8.29 -9.06
C ASP A 143 14.35 6.86 -8.58
N LEU A 144 15.06 6.36 -7.56
CA LEU A 144 14.81 5.09 -6.90
C LEU A 144 14.60 5.28 -5.40
N LEU A 145 13.39 4.95 -4.93
CA LEU A 145 12.94 5.13 -3.56
C LEU A 145 12.51 3.79 -2.96
N ALA A 146 12.85 3.56 -1.70
CA ALA A 146 12.36 2.41 -0.93
C ALA A 146 11.76 2.90 0.40
N MET A 147 10.62 2.34 0.78
CA MET A 147 9.89 2.71 1.99
C MET A 147 9.74 1.52 2.92
N ILE A 148 9.87 1.80 4.22
CA ILE A 148 9.38 0.96 5.31
C ILE A 148 8.41 1.77 6.18
N ARG A 149 7.31 1.15 6.59
CA ARG A 149 6.28 1.79 7.42
C ARG A 149 5.84 0.84 8.53
N SER A 150 5.91 1.31 9.79
CA SER A 150 5.28 0.70 10.95
C SER A 150 3.98 1.43 11.29
N HIS A 151 3.28 1.07 12.37
CA HIS A 151 2.11 1.84 12.81
C HIS A 151 2.46 3.26 13.24
N THR A 152 3.68 3.50 13.72
CA THR A 152 4.07 4.76 14.36
C THR A 152 5.02 5.59 13.52
N HIS A 153 5.81 4.98 12.64
CA HIS A 153 6.83 5.69 11.88
C HIS A 153 6.88 5.21 10.43
N LYS A 154 7.39 6.09 9.58
CA LYS A 154 7.64 5.80 8.17
C LYS A 154 8.99 6.34 7.77
N LEU A 155 9.78 5.53 7.08
CA LEU A 155 11.05 5.92 6.51
C LEU A 155 11.02 5.72 5.01
N VAL A 156 11.49 6.72 4.26
CA VAL A 156 11.73 6.64 2.82
C VAL A 156 13.22 6.87 2.56
N TYR A 157 13.87 5.85 2.03
CA TYR A 157 15.28 5.88 1.66
C TYR A 157 15.42 6.30 0.20
N PHE A 158 16.29 7.27 -0.06
CA PHE A 158 16.59 7.76 -1.41
C PHE A 158 17.89 7.13 -1.88
N ASN A 159 17.83 6.23 -2.86
CA ASN A 159 19.02 5.54 -3.35
C ASN A 159 20.07 6.55 -3.89
N GLY A 160 21.34 6.27 -3.67
CA GLY A 160 22.45 7.11 -4.11
C GLY A 160 22.57 8.47 -3.41
N ASN A 161 21.72 8.77 -2.43
CA ASN A 161 21.68 10.07 -1.75
C ASN A 161 21.97 9.94 -0.25
N GLN A 162 22.49 11.02 0.35
CA GLN A 162 22.71 11.12 1.81
C GLN A 162 21.45 11.59 2.57
N THR A 163 20.37 11.84 1.84
CA THR A 163 19.10 12.33 2.33
C THR A 163 18.04 11.25 2.25
N GLY A 164 16.95 11.43 2.99
CA GLY A 164 15.78 10.61 2.93
C GLY A 164 14.65 11.30 3.67
N GLN A 165 13.62 10.54 4.01
CA GLN A 165 12.50 11.03 4.81
C GLN A 165 12.26 10.11 5.99
N LEU A 166 11.94 10.71 7.14
CA LEU A 166 11.46 10.03 8.33
C LEU A 166 10.27 10.82 8.88
N PHE A 167 9.17 10.13 9.15
CA PHE A 167 7.95 10.74 9.70
C PHE A 167 7.51 9.96 10.94
N ASP A 168 7.15 10.70 12.00
CA ASP A 168 6.38 10.18 13.13
C ASP A 168 4.90 10.31 12.76
N LEU A 169 4.26 9.19 12.45
CA LEU A 169 2.87 9.13 11.99
C LEU A 169 1.84 9.34 13.12
N VAL A 170 2.28 9.30 14.38
CA VAL A 170 1.43 9.58 15.53
C VAL A 170 1.38 11.09 15.76
N ALA A 171 2.54 11.74 15.79
CA ALA A 171 2.62 13.19 15.97
C ALA A 171 2.30 13.98 14.69
N ASP A 172 2.57 13.40 13.52
CA ASP A 172 2.43 14.01 12.21
C ASP A 172 1.83 13.01 11.19
N PRO A 173 0.52 12.69 11.32
CA PRO A 173 -0.16 11.77 10.41
C PRO A 173 -0.27 12.31 8.97
N GLY A 174 0.02 13.60 8.76
CA GLY A 174 0.03 14.25 7.45
C GLY A 174 1.41 14.29 6.80
N GLU A 175 2.44 13.69 7.41
CA GLU A 175 3.80 13.59 6.84
C GLU A 175 4.38 14.95 6.40
N MET A 176 4.12 16.00 7.19
CA MET A 176 4.50 17.38 6.88
C MET A 176 5.89 17.76 7.41
N ARG A 177 6.42 17.03 8.40
CA ARG A 177 7.70 17.29 9.06
C ARG A 177 8.65 16.12 8.84
N ASN A 178 9.63 16.32 7.97
CA ASN A 178 10.72 15.38 7.80
C ASN A 178 11.69 15.43 9.00
N LEU A 179 11.90 14.30 9.65
CA LEU A 179 12.78 14.07 10.80
C LEU A 179 14.10 13.40 10.42
N TRP A 180 14.39 13.23 9.12
CA TRP A 180 15.62 12.61 8.66
C TRP A 180 16.86 13.36 9.18
N GLY A 181 17.75 12.63 9.85
CA GLY A 181 18.97 13.19 10.44
C GLY A 181 18.76 13.97 11.74
N ASP A 182 17.52 14.04 12.25
CA ASP A 182 17.22 14.62 13.55
C ASP A 182 17.91 13.82 14.67
N ALA A 183 18.54 14.53 15.62
CA ALA A 183 19.35 13.90 16.66
C ALA A 183 18.52 13.06 17.64
N GLU A 184 17.27 13.44 17.90
CA GLU A 184 16.38 12.74 18.82
C GLU A 184 15.79 11.46 18.20
N HIS A 185 15.76 11.37 16.86
CA HIS A 185 15.16 10.27 16.12
C HIS A 185 16.19 9.31 15.49
N ARG A 186 17.47 9.42 15.86
CA ARG A 186 18.54 8.60 15.28
C ARG A 186 18.34 7.10 15.49
N GLU A 187 17.84 6.70 16.65
CA GLU A 187 17.64 5.28 16.98
C GLU A 187 16.56 4.66 16.09
N VAL A 188 15.38 5.28 16.00
CA VAL A 188 14.30 4.81 15.13
C VAL A 188 14.70 4.87 13.64
N GLN A 189 15.46 5.88 13.22
CA GLN A 189 15.97 5.94 11.85
C GLN A 189 16.90 4.77 11.55
N ALA A 190 17.81 4.43 12.47
CA ALA A 190 18.76 3.34 12.32
C ALA A 190 18.05 1.97 12.30
N GLU A 191 17.08 1.76 13.20
CA GLU A 191 16.27 0.53 13.25
C GLU A 191 15.52 0.31 11.94
N LEU A 192 14.74 1.31 11.50
CA LEU A 192 13.96 1.19 10.26
C LEU A 192 14.85 1.04 9.02
N THR A 193 16.02 1.70 9.00
CA THR A 193 16.97 1.53 7.89
C THR A 193 17.52 0.10 7.87
N ALA A 194 17.84 -0.49 9.03
CA ALA A 194 18.33 -1.87 9.12
C ALA A 194 17.25 -2.88 8.67
N ASP A 195 16.01 -2.72 9.13
CA ASP A 195 14.89 -3.58 8.74
C ASP A 195 14.56 -3.45 7.24
N LEU A 196 14.63 -2.24 6.67
CA LEU A 196 14.47 -2.02 5.24
C LEU A 196 15.55 -2.72 4.42
N LEU A 197 16.81 -2.65 4.87
CA LEU A 197 17.91 -3.33 4.19
C LEU A 197 17.75 -4.86 4.25
N ASP A 198 17.37 -5.42 5.40
CA ASP A 198 17.12 -6.86 5.53
C ASP A 198 16.01 -7.33 4.60
N TRP A 199 14.92 -6.55 4.49
CA TRP A 199 13.85 -6.82 3.55
C TRP A 199 14.33 -6.78 2.09
N LEU A 200 15.06 -5.75 1.68
CA LEU A 200 15.61 -5.62 0.33
C LEU A 200 16.56 -6.79 -0.03
N TYR A 201 17.42 -7.22 0.89
CA TYR A 201 18.30 -8.36 0.68
C TYR A 201 17.55 -9.68 0.59
N THR A 202 16.51 -9.85 1.41
CA THR A 202 15.62 -11.02 1.34
C THR A 202 14.87 -11.06 0.01
N ASP A 203 14.36 -9.93 -0.47
CA ASP A 203 13.70 -9.82 -1.76
C ASP A 203 14.65 -10.19 -2.92
N LEU A 204 15.87 -9.63 -2.92
CA LEU A 204 16.91 -9.97 -3.90
C LEU A 204 17.25 -11.46 -3.89
N HIS A 205 17.32 -12.09 -2.71
CA HIS A 205 17.57 -13.52 -2.59
C HIS A 205 16.45 -14.35 -3.21
N ARG A 206 15.18 -14.02 -2.92
CA ARG A 206 14.01 -14.72 -3.46
C ARG A 206 13.87 -14.57 -4.98
N ARG A 207 14.16 -13.38 -5.51
CA ARG A 207 14.07 -13.10 -6.96
C ARG A 207 15.20 -13.76 -7.79
N ARG A 208 16.28 -14.24 -7.15
CA ARG A 208 17.44 -14.83 -7.84
C ARG A 208 17.05 -15.93 -8.83
N ASP A 209 16.15 -16.82 -8.42
CA ASP A 209 15.83 -18.03 -9.20
C ASP A 209 14.86 -17.70 -10.35
N VAL A 210 13.96 -16.72 -10.16
CA VAL A 210 13.06 -16.21 -11.23
C VAL A 210 13.85 -15.63 -12.41
N PHE A 211 14.93 -14.89 -12.15
CA PHE A 211 15.78 -14.35 -13.23
C PHE A 211 16.69 -15.40 -13.86
N ALA A 212 16.99 -16.50 -13.16
CA ALA A 212 17.76 -17.60 -13.71
C ALA A 212 16.93 -18.45 -14.69
N GLU A 213 15.64 -18.63 -14.43
CA GLU A 213 14.70 -19.37 -15.29
C GLU A 213 14.22 -18.55 -16.51
N ALA A 214 14.29 -17.22 -16.45
CA ALA A 214 13.92 -16.33 -17.55
C ALA A 214 15.02 -16.13 -18.63
N ARG A 215 16.14 -16.87 -18.53
CA ARG A 215 17.26 -16.86 -19.49
C ARG A 215 17.35 -18.17 -20.25
#